data_AF-A0A2A7MQH5-F1
#
_entry.id   AF-A0A2A7MQH5-F1
#
_cell.length_a   1.000
_cell.length_b   1.000
_cell.length_c   1.000
_cell.angle_alpha   90.00
_cell.angle_beta   90.00
_cell.angle_gamma   90.00
#
_symmetry.space_group_name_H-M   'P 1'
#
loop_
_entity.id
_entity.type
_entity.pdbx_description
1 polymer ?
#
loop_
_entity_poly.entity_id
_entity_poly.type
_entity_poly.pdbx_seq_one_letter_code
_entity_poly.pdbx_strand_id
1 'polypeptide(L)'
;MRDRHLKFHDDRDNLNSIVDTINTELARSLNFPSWWSQDSQFELFVSLFEYDLIFMIRDRTGRSYGFDERSDGLKYFLSYYVRYRAHADRSDGRPEILLMDEPDKFLSSSGQQDLLRIFESFANPDDGKRPVQVVYVTHSPFLIDKNHSERIRVLEKGEFDEGTRVVTSAAQNHYEPLRSAFGSFVGETTFIGNCNLVLEGPSDQILLAGISSWLGRQGIPALERLDLNSITLVPAGSASHVPYLVYLARGRDADKPPLIVLLDGDKPGDEARSTIKRGGARRKALISDELVLQLSDQVLDGLRSDNPNGARTIEDLIPVEIAIEAAGVYCEEFVPDVNVGELALTSAEVFDGANSKASLEAIESAIATAAQMPSFHLDKVGFARSVLTILKRRPTDDPDIEVVDANFRLLLTELGRRQRKAVKAE
;
A
#
# COMPACT_ATOMS: atom_id res chain seq x y z
N MET A 1 -18.93 -63.41 -18.54
CA MET A 1 -18.23 -62.22 -19.10
C MET A 1 -19.02 -60.94 -18.88
N ARG A 2 -20.34 -60.88 -19.10
CA ARG A 2 -21.19 -59.71 -18.80
C ARG A 2 -21.15 -59.24 -17.33
N ASP A 3 -21.22 -60.16 -16.36
CA ASP A 3 -21.22 -59.78 -14.93
C ASP A 3 -19.91 -59.16 -14.43
N ARG A 4 -18.76 -59.57 -14.98
CA ARG A 4 -17.49 -58.89 -14.67
C ARG A 4 -17.47 -57.49 -15.26
N HIS A 5 -17.96 -57.32 -16.49
CA HIS A 5 -17.98 -56.02 -17.17
C HIS A 5 -18.90 -55.00 -16.48
N LEU A 6 -20.03 -55.44 -15.93
CA LEU A 6 -20.93 -54.61 -15.13
C LEU A 6 -20.30 -54.21 -13.78
N LYS A 7 -19.65 -55.14 -13.10
CA LYS A 7 -18.97 -54.87 -11.82
C LYS A 7 -17.79 -53.91 -11.96
N PHE A 8 -16.98 -54.06 -13.01
CA PHE A 8 -15.89 -53.11 -13.32
C PHE A 8 -16.38 -51.71 -13.70
N HIS A 9 -17.59 -51.58 -14.24
CA HIS A 9 -18.17 -50.27 -14.58
C HIS A 9 -18.67 -49.57 -13.32
N ASP A 10 -19.40 -50.29 -12.46
CA ASP A 10 -19.91 -49.83 -11.17
C ASP A 10 -18.77 -49.42 -10.21
N ASP A 11 -17.68 -50.21 -10.18
CA ASP A 11 -16.48 -49.89 -9.38
C ASP A 11 -15.76 -48.62 -9.90
N ARG A 12 -15.73 -48.40 -11.22
CA ARG A 12 -15.13 -47.18 -11.81
C ARG A 12 -15.97 -45.94 -11.56
N ASP A 13 -17.29 -46.05 -11.65
CA ASP A 13 -18.20 -44.94 -11.38
C ASP A 13 -18.15 -44.53 -9.91
N ASN A 14 -18.02 -45.51 -9.00
CA ASN A 14 -17.79 -45.26 -7.57
C ASN A 14 -16.42 -44.59 -7.31
N LEU A 15 -15.35 -45.05 -7.96
CA LEU A 15 -14.03 -44.43 -7.85
C LEU A 15 -14.00 -42.99 -8.38
N ASN A 16 -14.66 -42.73 -9.52
CA ASN A 16 -14.80 -41.38 -10.05
C ASN A 16 -15.58 -40.48 -9.08
N SER A 17 -16.65 -41.00 -8.46
CA SER A 17 -17.40 -40.26 -7.44
C SER A 17 -16.55 -39.88 -6.22
N ILE A 18 -15.66 -40.77 -5.77
CA ILE A 18 -14.71 -40.49 -4.69
C ILE A 18 -13.73 -39.39 -5.13
N VAL A 19 -13.18 -39.46 -6.33
CA VAL A 19 -12.26 -38.46 -6.89
C VAL A 19 -12.93 -37.10 -7.01
N ASP A 20 -14.17 -37.04 -7.49
CA ASP A 20 -14.95 -35.81 -7.59
C ASP A 20 -15.20 -35.21 -6.21
N THR A 21 -15.47 -36.05 -5.21
CA THR A 21 -15.60 -35.63 -3.81
C THR A 21 -14.29 -35.05 -3.30
N ILE A 22 -13.15 -35.73 -3.51
CA ILE A 22 -11.83 -35.22 -3.11
C ILE A 22 -11.54 -33.89 -3.79
N ASN A 23 -11.80 -33.76 -5.09
CA ASN A 23 -11.56 -32.53 -5.85
C ASN A 23 -12.44 -31.38 -5.37
N THR A 24 -13.69 -31.66 -5.02
CA THR A 24 -14.60 -30.67 -4.43
C THR A 24 -14.09 -30.17 -3.08
N GLU A 25 -13.63 -31.09 -2.21
CA GLU A 25 -13.07 -30.73 -0.92
C GLU A 25 -11.72 -30.01 -1.03
N LEU A 26 -10.86 -30.40 -1.97
CA LEU A 26 -9.59 -29.71 -2.26
C LEU A 26 -9.84 -28.29 -2.75
N ALA A 27 -10.75 -28.11 -3.72
CA ALA A 27 -11.09 -26.79 -4.24
C ALA A 27 -11.64 -25.87 -3.13
N ARG A 28 -12.53 -26.40 -2.28
CA ARG A 28 -13.08 -25.65 -1.14
C ARG A 28 -12.02 -25.33 -0.09
N SER A 29 -11.19 -26.30 0.27
CA SER A 29 -10.20 -26.17 1.35
C SER A 29 -9.01 -25.32 0.94
N LEU A 30 -8.58 -25.37 -0.32
CA LEU A 30 -7.43 -24.61 -0.79
C LEU A 30 -7.85 -23.25 -1.33
N ASN A 31 -9.03 -23.09 -1.94
CA ASN A 31 -9.50 -21.82 -2.51
C ASN A 31 -8.38 -21.04 -3.24
N PHE A 32 -7.57 -21.76 -4.01
CA PHE A 32 -6.29 -21.25 -4.51
C PHE A 32 -6.37 -19.95 -5.34
N PRO A 33 -7.44 -19.72 -6.15
CA PRO A 33 -7.61 -18.45 -6.86
C PRO A 33 -7.62 -17.20 -5.95
N SER A 34 -7.95 -17.34 -4.66
CA SER A 34 -7.87 -16.23 -3.72
C SER A 34 -6.44 -15.91 -3.28
N TRP A 35 -5.50 -16.84 -3.45
CA TRP A 35 -4.12 -16.75 -2.98
C TRP A 35 -3.10 -16.54 -4.10
N TRP A 36 -3.39 -17.00 -5.31
CA TRP A 36 -2.50 -16.87 -6.46
C TRP A 36 -3.05 -15.89 -7.48
N SER A 37 -2.51 -14.67 -7.45
CA SER A 37 -2.99 -13.56 -8.28
C SER A 37 -2.73 -13.74 -9.78
N GLN A 38 -1.77 -14.59 -10.14
CA GLN A 38 -1.32 -14.74 -11.53
C GLN A 38 -2.24 -15.63 -12.37
N ASP A 39 -3.08 -16.45 -11.76
CA ASP A 39 -4.06 -17.26 -12.48
C ASP A 39 -5.30 -17.52 -11.63
N SER A 40 -6.37 -16.76 -11.90
CA SER A 40 -7.66 -16.89 -11.22
C SER A 40 -8.46 -18.13 -11.61
N GLN A 41 -8.05 -18.85 -12.65
CA GLN A 41 -8.64 -20.12 -13.08
C GLN A 41 -7.75 -21.32 -12.72
N PHE A 42 -6.75 -21.10 -11.87
CA PHE A 42 -5.89 -22.16 -11.39
C PHE A 42 -6.66 -23.17 -10.55
N GLU A 43 -6.46 -24.44 -10.85
CA GLU A 43 -6.98 -25.54 -10.03
C GLU A 43 -5.89 -26.57 -9.76
N LEU A 44 -5.79 -26.97 -8.49
CA LEU A 44 -5.08 -28.15 -8.05
C LEU A 44 -6.11 -29.26 -7.83
N PHE A 45 -6.01 -30.34 -8.57
CA PHE A 45 -6.95 -31.46 -8.51
C PHE A 45 -6.20 -32.80 -8.55
N VAL A 46 -6.89 -33.86 -8.17
CA VAL A 46 -6.40 -35.23 -8.28
C VAL A 46 -7.09 -35.96 -9.41
N SER A 47 -6.35 -36.83 -10.08
CA SER A 47 -6.84 -37.69 -11.14
C SER A 47 -6.39 -39.13 -10.90
N LEU A 48 -7.17 -40.09 -11.37
CA LEU A 48 -6.78 -41.49 -11.38
C LEU A 48 -5.88 -41.75 -12.59
N PHE A 49 -4.70 -42.26 -12.33
CA PHE A 49 -3.79 -42.74 -13.38
C PHE A 49 -3.40 -44.18 -13.07
N GLU A 50 -4.01 -45.11 -13.80
CA GLU A 50 -3.87 -46.55 -13.58
C GLU A 50 -4.26 -46.97 -12.14
N TYR A 51 -3.26 -47.14 -11.26
CA TYR A 51 -3.42 -47.52 -9.85
C TYR A 51 -3.07 -46.40 -8.88
N ASP A 52 -2.66 -45.24 -9.40
CA ASP A 52 -2.20 -44.09 -8.62
C ASP A 52 -3.24 -42.97 -8.61
N LEU A 53 -3.22 -42.22 -7.52
CA LEU A 53 -3.87 -40.92 -7.42
C LEU A 53 -2.79 -39.86 -7.65
N ILE A 54 -2.86 -39.16 -8.77
CA ILE A 54 -1.86 -38.14 -9.14
C ILE A 54 -2.44 -36.74 -8.98
N PHE A 55 -1.63 -35.82 -8.45
CA PHE A 55 -1.98 -34.41 -8.45
C PHE A 55 -1.68 -33.80 -9.82
N MET A 56 -2.65 -33.06 -10.33
CA MET A 56 -2.62 -32.38 -11.61
C MET A 56 -2.98 -30.92 -11.41
N ILE A 57 -2.49 -30.08 -12.32
CA ILE A 57 -2.75 -28.65 -12.33
C ILE A 57 -3.51 -28.30 -13.60
N ARG A 58 -4.61 -27.56 -13.46
CA ARG A 58 -5.31 -26.92 -14.59
C ARG A 58 -5.09 -25.41 -14.52
N ASP A 59 -4.76 -24.81 -15.65
CA ASP A 59 -4.57 -23.36 -15.77
C ASP A 59 -5.71 -22.70 -16.57
N ARG A 60 -5.64 -21.38 -16.73
CA ARG A 60 -6.62 -20.59 -17.51
C ARG A 60 -6.89 -21.08 -18.94
N THR A 61 -5.98 -21.84 -19.54
CA THR A 61 -6.19 -22.38 -20.90
C THR A 61 -7.07 -23.62 -20.91
N GLY A 62 -7.42 -24.15 -19.73
CA GLY A 62 -8.15 -25.40 -19.55
C GLY A 62 -7.29 -26.65 -19.73
N ARG A 63 -5.99 -26.49 -20.03
CA ARG A 63 -5.05 -27.61 -20.16
C ARG A 63 -4.62 -28.11 -18.79
N SER A 64 -4.44 -29.42 -18.70
CA SER A 64 -3.98 -30.10 -17.50
C SER A 64 -2.52 -30.49 -17.65
N TYR A 65 -1.75 -30.26 -16.60
CA TYR A 65 -0.31 -30.46 -16.55
C TYR A 65 0.06 -31.27 -15.33
N GLY A 66 1.12 -32.07 -15.46
CA GLY A 66 1.83 -32.58 -14.29
C GLY A 66 2.55 -31.43 -13.57
N PHE A 67 2.95 -31.68 -12.32
CA PHE A 67 3.67 -30.69 -11.54
C PHE A 67 4.98 -30.24 -12.17
N ASP A 68 5.74 -31.19 -12.73
CA ASP A 68 7.06 -30.93 -13.29
C ASP A 68 7.03 -29.97 -14.48
N GLU A 69 5.90 -29.88 -15.18
CA GLU A 69 5.69 -29.04 -16.35
C GLU A 69 5.36 -27.57 -16.02
N ARG A 70 5.25 -27.22 -14.73
CA ARG A 70 4.95 -25.85 -14.29
C ARG A 70 6.20 -25.07 -13.89
N SER A 71 6.06 -23.74 -13.87
CA SER A 71 7.14 -22.83 -13.49
C SER A 71 7.59 -23.08 -12.05
N ASP A 72 8.89 -22.90 -11.80
CA ASP A 72 9.45 -23.04 -10.46
C ASP A 72 8.75 -22.09 -9.48
N GLY A 73 8.46 -20.85 -9.88
CA GLY A 73 7.73 -19.91 -9.04
C GLY A 73 6.39 -20.44 -8.53
N LEU A 74 5.58 -21.07 -9.38
CA LEU A 74 4.32 -21.68 -8.96
C LEU A 74 4.55 -22.86 -8.00
N LYS A 75 5.55 -23.71 -8.28
CA LYS A 75 5.91 -24.84 -7.42
C LYS A 75 6.32 -24.36 -6.02
N TYR A 76 7.18 -23.36 -5.95
CA TYR A 76 7.62 -22.75 -4.69
C TYR A 76 6.45 -22.12 -3.94
N PHE A 77 5.64 -21.29 -4.61
CA PHE A 77 4.46 -20.69 -4.00
C PHE A 77 3.51 -21.75 -3.42
N LEU A 78 3.18 -22.77 -4.20
CA LEU A 78 2.31 -23.84 -3.74
C LEU A 78 2.92 -24.59 -2.56
N SER A 79 4.24 -24.83 -2.55
CA SER A 79 4.91 -25.47 -1.42
C SER A 79 4.71 -24.69 -0.11
N TYR A 80 4.83 -23.36 -0.15
CA TYR A 80 4.57 -22.50 1.00
C TYR A 80 3.09 -22.51 1.39
N TYR A 81 2.21 -22.43 0.41
CA TYR A 81 0.76 -22.39 0.65
C TYR A 81 0.23 -23.69 1.27
N VAL A 82 0.62 -24.84 0.72
CA VAL A 82 0.25 -26.15 1.28
C VAL A 82 0.85 -26.33 2.67
N ARG A 83 2.09 -25.90 2.89
CA ARG A 83 2.71 -25.92 4.23
C ARG A 83 1.91 -25.09 5.24
N TYR A 84 1.45 -23.91 4.85
CA TYR A 84 0.57 -23.06 5.66
C TYR A 84 -0.77 -23.74 5.96
N ARG A 85 -1.46 -24.27 4.93
CA ARG A 85 -2.76 -24.94 5.12
C ARG A 85 -2.64 -26.21 5.98
N ALA A 86 -1.53 -26.93 5.86
CA ALA A 86 -1.26 -28.14 6.63
C ALA A 86 -0.68 -27.86 8.04
N HIS A 87 -0.28 -26.62 8.34
CA HIS A 87 0.21 -26.26 9.67
C HIS A 87 -0.91 -26.39 10.70
N ALA A 88 -0.56 -26.99 11.85
CA ALA A 88 -1.43 -27.12 13.01
C ALA A 88 -0.66 -26.64 14.24
N ASP A 89 -1.38 -26.00 15.16
CA ASP A 89 -0.81 -25.51 16.40
C ASP A 89 -0.12 -26.63 17.19
N ARG A 90 0.98 -26.26 17.85
CA ARG A 90 1.66 -27.16 18.77
C ARG A 90 0.74 -27.52 19.94
N SER A 91 0.69 -28.81 20.26
CA SER A 91 -0.04 -29.32 21.43
C SER A 91 0.51 -28.81 22.77
N ASP A 92 1.80 -28.47 22.84
CA ASP A 92 2.45 -27.92 24.03
C ASP A 92 2.25 -26.40 24.20
N GLY A 93 1.60 -25.76 23.21
CA GLY A 93 1.23 -24.36 23.26
C GLY A 93 2.41 -23.37 23.25
N ARG A 94 3.63 -23.81 22.95
CA ARG A 94 4.78 -22.90 22.87
C ARG A 94 4.68 -21.98 21.63
N PRO A 95 5.17 -20.72 21.72
CA PRO A 95 5.28 -19.85 20.57
C PRO A 95 6.13 -20.48 19.46
N GLU A 96 5.75 -20.23 18.21
CA GLU A 96 6.46 -20.72 17.03
C GLU A 96 7.13 -19.57 16.27
N ILE A 97 8.27 -19.88 15.66
CA ILE A 97 9.00 -18.95 14.81
C ILE A 97 9.19 -19.61 13.45
N LEU A 98 8.78 -18.91 12.39
CA LEU A 98 9.05 -19.28 11.00
C LEU A 98 10.24 -18.46 10.51
N LEU A 99 11.31 -19.15 10.12
CA LEU A 99 12.53 -18.55 9.58
C LEU A 99 12.63 -18.86 8.09
N MET A 100 12.80 -17.82 7.27
CA MET A 100 12.97 -17.96 5.81
C MET A 100 14.20 -17.18 5.33
N ASP A 101 14.96 -17.79 4.43
CA ASP A 101 16.12 -17.18 3.79
C ASP A 101 15.85 -17.06 2.28
N GLU A 102 15.77 -15.82 1.80
CA GLU A 102 15.46 -15.46 0.39
C GLU A 102 14.32 -16.29 -0.24
N PRO A 103 13.12 -16.35 0.38
CA PRO A 103 12.06 -17.21 -0.12
C PRO A 103 11.47 -16.71 -1.46
N ASP A 104 11.89 -15.52 -1.92
CA ASP A 104 11.51 -14.88 -3.17
C ASP A 104 12.26 -15.39 -4.42
N LYS A 105 13.34 -16.16 -4.27
CA LYS A 105 14.30 -16.50 -5.34
C LYS A 105 13.71 -16.93 -6.70
N PHE A 106 12.56 -17.60 -6.69
CA PHE A 106 11.90 -18.12 -7.90
C PHE A 106 10.56 -17.45 -8.22
N LEU A 107 10.12 -16.50 -7.39
CA LEU A 107 8.83 -15.85 -7.50
C LEU A 107 8.93 -14.56 -8.31
N SER A 108 7.96 -14.33 -9.19
CA SER A 108 7.75 -13.01 -9.81
C SER A 108 7.32 -11.98 -8.75
N SER A 109 7.35 -10.69 -9.10
CA SER A 109 6.90 -9.60 -8.21
C SER A 109 5.51 -9.84 -7.63
N SER A 110 4.55 -10.29 -8.45
CA SER A 110 3.20 -10.65 -7.98
C SER A 110 3.19 -11.89 -7.10
N GLY A 111 3.97 -12.92 -7.40
CA GLY A 111 4.10 -14.11 -6.56
C GLY A 111 4.71 -13.83 -5.19
N GLN A 112 5.63 -12.86 -5.11
CA GLN A 112 6.21 -12.40 -3.84
C GLN A 112 5.18 -11.64 -2.98
N GLN A 113 4.31 -10.86 -3.62
CA GLN A 113 3.17 -10.23 -2.95
C GLN A 113 2.17 -11.27 -2.44
N ASP A 114 1.93 -12.33 -3.21
CA ASP A 114 1.12 -13.46 -2.77
C ASP A 114 1.76 -14.19 -1.57
N LEU A 115 3.09 -14.32 -1.54
CA LEU A 115 3.82 -14.89 -0.41
C LEU A 115 3.72 -14.03 0.86
N LEU A 116 3.73 -12.70 0.76
CA LEU A 116 3.48 -11.82 1.91
C LEU A 116 2.13 -12.12 2.58
N ARG A 117 1.10 -12.44 1.80
CA ARG A 117 -0.21 -12.81 2.36
C ARG A 117 -0.15 -14.10 3.17
N ILE A 118 0.67 -15.07 2.74
CA ILE A 118 0.91 -16.31 3.50
C ILE A 118 1.62 -16.00 4.82
N PHE A 119 2.65 -15.15 4.79
CA PHE A 119 3.35 -14.73 6.01
C PHE A 119 2.46 -13.97 6.97
N GLU A 120 1.63 -13.05 6.47
CA GLU A 120 0.66 -12.34 7.28
C GLU A 120 -0.35 -13.30 7.92
N SER A 121 -0.78 -14.34 7.21
CA SER A 121 -1.72 -15.32 7.75
C SER A 121 -1.10 -16.28 8.77
N PHE A 122 0.22 -16.48 8.74
CA PHE A 122 0.94 -17.10 9.84
C PHE A 122 1.03 -16.17 11.06
N ALA A 123 1.32 -14.88 10.82
CA ALA A 123 1.53 -13.90 11.88
C ALA A 123 0.22 -13.49 12.58
N ASN A 124 -0.86 -13.35 11.82
CA ASN A 124 -2.18 -12.90 12.25
C ASN A 124 -3.26 -13.81 11.63
N PRO A 125 -3.40 -15.06 12.14
CA PRO A 125 -4.37 -16.01 11.61
C PRO A 125 -5.82 -15.66 11.94
N ASP A 126 -6.70 -15.69 10.93
CA ASP A 126 -8.14 -15.43 11.07
C ASP A 126 -8.97 -16.69 11.40
N ASP A 127 -8.34 -17.87 11.42
CA ASP A 127 -8.99 -19.18 11.62
C ASP A 127 -8.86 -19.72 13.06
N GLY A 128 -8.45 -18.86 14.00
CA GLY A 128 -8.32 -19.18 15.42
C GLY A 128 -7.04 -19.93 15.80
N LYS A 129 -6.12 -20.16 14.84
CA LYS A 129 -4.77 -20.68 15.13
C LYS A 129 -3.96 -19.69 15.96
N ARG A 130 -2.86 -20.16 16.55
CA ARG A 130 -1.94 -19.30 17.28
C ARG A 130 -1.06 -18.50 16.32
N PRO A 131 -0.81 -17.20 16.59
CA PRO A 131 0.18 -16.40 15.88
C PRO A 131 1.56 -17.05 15.85
N VAL A 132 2.17 -17.09 14.66
CA VAL A 132 3.55 -17.53 14.44
C VAL A 132 4.42 -16.31 14.14
N GLN A 133 5.55 -16.16 14.85
CA GLN A 133 6.48 -15.09 14.54
C GLN A 133 7.18 -15.39 13.21
N VAL A 134 6.96 -14.57 12.18
CA VAL A 134 7.64 -14.72 10.90
C VAL A 134 8.86 -13.80 10.83
N VAL A 135 10.04 -14.38 10.57
CA VAL A 135 11.29 -13.64 10.34
C VAL A 135 11.87 -14.12 9.02
N TYR A 136 12.12 -13.20 8.11
CA TYR A 136 12.70 -13.52 6.82
C TYR A 136 13.68 -12.45 6.36
N VAL A 137 14.61 -12.86 5.51
CA VAL A 137 15.56 -11.96 4.83
C VAL A 137 15.28 -11.98 3.33
N THR A 138 15.43 -10.83 2.67
CA THR A 138 15.20 -10.71 1.24
C THR A 138 16.01 -9.55 0.66
N HIS A 139 16.42 -9.69 -0.59
CA HIS A 139 16.94 -8.61 -1.42
C HIS A 139 15.87 -8.02 -2.34
N SER A 140 14.65 -8.55 -2.32
CA SER A 140 13.60 -8.11 -3.22
C SER A 140 12.74 -6.99 -2.61
N PRO A 141 12.53 -5.88 -3.33
CA PRO A 141 11.59 -4.84 -2.90
C PRO A 141 10.12 -5.28 -2.95
N PHE A 142 9.81 -6.42 -3.59
CA PHE A 142 8.45 -6.96 -3.72
C PHE A 142 8.09 -7.99 -2.65
N LEU A 143 9.04 -8.41 -1.80
CA LEU A 143 8.78 -9.23 -0.62
C LEU A 143 8.90 -8.38 0.66
N ILE A 144 8.68 -7.06 0.56
CA ILE A 144 8.66 -6.15 1.70
C ILE A 144 7.24 -5.65 1.89
N ASP A 145 6.70 -5.81 3.09
CA ASP A 145 5.42 -5.23 3.45
C ASP A 145 5.57 -3.77 3.87
N LYS A 146 5.36 -2.88 2.90
CA LYS A 146 5.47 -1.43 3.02
C LYS A 146 4.35 -0.82 3.86
N ASN A 147 3.23 -1.54 4.05
CA ASN A 147 2.14 -1.09 4.92
C ASN A 147 2.56 -1.09 6.41
N HIS A 148 3.54 -1.93 6.75
CA HIS A 148 4.05 -2.15 8.11
C HIS A 148 5.53 -1.81 8.22
N SER A 149 5.87 -0.56 7.88
CA SER A 149 7.25 -0.06 7.91
C SER A 149 7.99 -0.23 9.25
N GLU A 150 7.28 -0.30 10.37
CA GLU A 150 7.84 -0.58 11.70
C GLU A 150 8.40 -2.00 11.86
N ARG A 151 8.00 -2.93 10.97
CA ARG A 151 8.49 -4.32 10.93
C ARG A 151 9.76 -4.45 10.10
N ILE A 152 10.11 -3.43 9.30
CA ILE A 152 11.25 -3.48 8.39
C ILE A 152 12.55 -3.17 9.16
N ARG A 153 13.58 -3.98 8.93
CA ARG A 153 14.95 -3.74 9.39
C ARG A 153 15.87 -3.69 8.17
N VAL A 154 16.60 -2.60 7.98
CA VAL A 154 17.60 -2.50 6.92
C VAL A 154 18.97 -2.78 7.53
N LEU A 155 19.69 -3.73 6.95
CA LEU A 155 21.04 -4.08 7.35
C LEU A 155 22.02 -3.39 6.41
N GLU A 156 22.93 -2.62 6.98
CA GLU A 156 23.94 -1.87 6.24
C GLU A 156 25.33 -2.21 6.77
N LYS A 157 26.32 -2.09 5.91
CA LYS A 157 27.72 -2.17 6.34
C LYS A 157 28.08 -0.84 7.01
N GLY A 158 28.45 -0.88 8.29
CA GLY A 158 28.96 0.26 9.02
C GLY A 158 30.31 0.71 8.49
N GLU A 159 30.71 1.93 8.85
CA GLU A 159 32.00 2.46 8.43
C GLU A 159 33.13 1.89 9.30
N PHE A 160 34.28 1.64 8.70
CA PHE A 160 35.49 1.15 9.40
C PHE A 160 35.22 -0.10 10.27
N ASP A 161 35.33 0.03 11.59
CA ASP A 161 35.23 -1.05 12.59
C ASP A 161 33.82 -1.16 13.20
N GLU A 162 32.83 -0.42 12.71
CA GLU A 162 31.46 -0.42 13.26
C GLU A 162 30.68 -1.72 13.00
N GLY A 163 31.15 -2.58 12.10
CA GLY A 163 30.49 -3.85 11.78
C GLY A 163 29.18 -3.66 11.01
N THR A 164 28.10 -4.33 11.41
CA THR A 164 26.78 -4.24 10.76
C THR A 164 25.91 -3.21 11.48
N ARG A 165 25.44 -2.21 10.73
CA ARG A 165 24.47 -1.22 11.21
C ARG A 165 23.05 -1.72 10.93
N VAL A 166 22.17 -1.63 11.91
CA VAL A 166 20.75 -1.99 11.77
C VAL A 166 19.90 -0.71 11.82
N VAL A 167 19.28 -0.36 10.71
CA VAL A 167 18.31 0.73 10.66
C VAL A 167 16.93 0.17 10.99
N THR A 168 16.36 0.59 12.12
CA THR A 168 15.14 0.01 12.69
C THR A 168 13.83 0.59 12.16
N SER A 169 13.87 1.74 11.48
CA SER A 169 12.68 2.37 10.89
C SER A 169 12.98 2.91 9.49
N ALA A 170 12.56 2.17 8.46
CA ALA A 170 12.67 2.65 7.09
C ALA A 170 11.75 3.86 6.83
N ALA A 171 10.58 3.94 7.47
CA ALA A 171 9.63 5.03 7.26
C ALA A 171 10.08 6.39 7.82
N GLN A 172 10.81 6.41 8.94
CA GLN A 172 11.33 7.67 9.51
C GLN A 172 12.27 8.40 8.55
N ASN A 173 12.93 7.67 7.66
CA ASN A 173 13.83 8.21 6.65
C ASN A 173 13.25 8.17 5.24
N HIS A 174 11.92 8.29 5.07
CA HIS A 174 11.25 8.28 3.75
C HIS A 174 11.49 7.04 2.88
N TYR A 175 11.77 5.89 3.49
CA TYR A 175 12.23 4.71 2.78
C TYR A 175 13.56 4.93 2.04
N GLU A 176 14.29 6.01 2.31
CA GLU A 176 15.59 6.33 1.70
C GLU A 176 16.66 5.26 1.99
N PRO A 177 16.74 4.67 3.20
CA PRO A 177 17.63 3.54 3.44
C PRO A 177 17.29 2.33 2.57
N LEU A 178 15.99 2.09 2.29
CA LEU A 178 15.59 1.05 1.34
C LEU A 178 16.01 1.41 -0.08
N ARG A 179 15.76 2.65 -0.53
CA ARG A 179 16.16 3.13 -1.86
C ARG A 179 17.68 3.02 -2.08
N SER A 180 18.46 3.42 -1.08
CA SER A 180 19.91 3.36 -1.09
C SER A 180 20.45 1.92 -1.05
N ALA A 181 19.84 1.04 -0.24
CA ALA A 181 20.19 -0.38 -0.16
C ALA A 181 19.96 -1.13 -1.49
N PHE A 182 18.96 -0.73 -2.28
CA PHE A 182 18.75 -1.28 -3.62
C PHE A 182 19.67 -0.66 -4.71
N GLY A 183 20.43 0.38 -4.37
CA GLY A 183 21.45 0.99 -5.21
C GLY A 183 20.96 1.84 -6.39
N SER A 184 21.91 2.44 -7.12
CA SER A 184 21.71 3.29 -8.32
C SER A 184 21.00 2.57 -9.49
N PHE A 185 20.84 1.24 -9.45
CA PHE A 185 20.03 0.50 -10.43
C PHE A 185 18.53 0.81 -10.32
N VAL A 186 18.12 1.50 -9.25
CA VAL A 186 16.76 1.94 -8.96
C VAL A 186 16.59 3.47 -9.10
N GLY A 187 17.69 4.19 -9.32
CA GLY A 187 17.72 5.66 -9.41
C GLY A 187 16.94 6.26 -10.59
N GLU A 188 16.60 5.45 -11.60
CA GLU A 188 15.82 5.87 -12.78
C GLU A 188 14.36 5.40 -12.77
N THR A 189 13.94 4.59 -11.80
CA THR A 189 12.61 3.98 -11.81
C THR A 189 11.67 4.67 -10.83
N THR A 190 11.16 5.83 -11.26
CA THR A 190 9.98 6.46 -10.64
C THR A 190 8.73 5.53 -10.67
N PHE A 191 8.79 4.39 -11.38
CA PHE A 191 7.62 3.54 -11.70
C PHE A 191 7.80 2.03 -11.41
N ILE A 192 8.30 1.65 -10.23
CA ILE A 192 8.59 0.24 -9.87
C ILE A 192 7.32 -0.52 -9.42
N GLY A 193 6.25 0.20 -9.08
CA GLY A 193 5.03 -0.38 -8.52
C GLY A 193 4.07 -0.95 -9.58
N ASN A 194 3.23 -1.88 -9.14
CA ASN A 194 2.10 -2.38 -9.92
C ASN A 194 1.14 -1.25 -10.36
N CYS A 195 1.06 -0.18 -9.57
CA CYS A 195 0.45 1.09 -9.95
C CYS A 195 1.21 2.25 -9.31
N ASN A 196 1.29 3.38 -10.01
CA ASN A 196 2.01 4.56 -9.56
C ASN A 196 1.02 5.70 -9.32
N LEU A 197 1.03 6.25 -8.10
CA LEU A 197 0.25 7.42 -7.72
C LEU A 197 1.16 8.65 -7.70
N VAL A 198 1.01 9.51 -8.71
CA VAL A 198 1.75 10.77 -8.80
C VAL A 198 1.08 11.81 -7.90
N LEU A 199 1.89 12.41 -7.04
CA LEU A 199 1.52 13.40 -6.03
C LEU A 199 2.25 14.71 -6.31
N GLU A 200 1.78 15.81 -5.74
CA GLU A 200 2.44 17.10 -5.91
C GLU A 200 3.74 17.16 -5.13
N GLY A 201 3.74 16.72 -3.86
CA GLY A 201 4.86 16.91 -2.96
C GLY A 201 5.22 15.70 -2.08
N PRO A 202 6.39 15.75 -1.41
CA PRO A 202 6.80 14.73 -0.45
C PRO A 202 5.94 14.73 0.84
N SER A 203 5.32 15.85 1.22
CA SER A 203 4.37 15.91 2.35
C SER A 203 3.16 15.02 2.12
N ASP A 204 2.59 15.06 0.91
CA ASP A 204 1.46 14.23 0.49
C ASP A 204 1.77 12.74 0.65
N GLN A 205 2.97 12.34 0.21
CA GLN A 205 3.45 10.97 0.34
C GLN A 205 3.49 10.54 1.82
N ILE A 206 4.00 11.40 2.69
CA ILE A 206 4.13 11.12 4.13
C ILE A 206 2.75 11.00 4.77
N LEU A 207 1.85 11.95 4.51
CA LEU A 207 0.49 11.94 5.06
C LEU A 207 -0.28 10.70 4.57
N LEU A 208 -0.31 10.43 3.27
CA LEU A 208 -1.06 9.30 2.72
C LEU A 208 -0.52 7.94 3.21
N ALA A 209 0.80 7.74 3.18
CA ALA A 209 1.39 6.48 3.65
C ALA A 209 1.26 6.33 5.17
N GLY A 210 1.54 7.39 5.91
CA GLY A 210 1.50 7.40 7.37
C GLY A 210 0.09 7.20 7.92
N ILE A 211 -0.90 7.90 7.35
CA ILE A 211 -2.30 7.78 7.75
C ILE A 211 -2.88 6.44 7.31
N SER A 212 -2.55 5.92 6.11
CA SER A 212 -2.96 4.56 5.71
C SER A 212 -2.45 3.49 6.69
N SER A 213 -1.18 3.62 7.14
CA SER A 213 -0.61 2.72 8.15
C SER A 213 -1.27 2.90 9.52
N TRP A 214 -1.54 4.14 9.93
CA TRP A 214 -2.27 4.44 11.17
C TRP A 214 -3.69 3.86 11.18
N LEU A 215 -4.48 4.06 10.11
CA LEU A 215 -5.81 3.45 9.93
C LEU A 215 -5.73 1.91 10.01
N GLY A 216 -4.68 1.31 9.44
CA GLY A 216 -4.46 -0.14 9.50
C GLY A 216 -4.32 -0.66 10.93
N ARG A 217 -3.62 0.10 11.79
CA ARG A 217 -3.49 -0.24 13.22
C ARG A 217 -4.79 -0.09 14.00
N GLN A 218 -5.71 0.74 13.53
CA GLN A 218 -7.07 0.88 14.08
C GLN A 218 -8.02 -0.22 13.59
N GLY A 219 -7.55 -1.17 12.76
CA GLY A 219 -8.37 -2.26 12.23
C GLY A 219 -9.28 -1.83 11.08
N ILE A 220 -9.04 -0.67 10.46
CA ILE A 220 -9.83 -0.22 9.31
C ILE A 220 -9.61 -1.19 8.12
N PRO A 221 -10.68 -1.61 7.42
CA PRO A 221 -10.58 -2.56 6.31
C PRO A 221 -9.61 -2.11 5.22
N ALA A 222 -8.89 -3.06 4.61
CA ALA A 222 -7.91 -2.78 3.56
C ALA A 222 -8.49 -2.05 2.33
N LEU A 223 -9.79 -2.22 2.05
CA LEU A 223 -10.50 -1.54 0.95
C LEU A 223 -10.66 -0.02 1.16
N GLU A 224 -10.54 0.43 2.42
CA GLU A 224 -10.65 1.83 2.84
C GLU A 224 -9.29 2.44 3.17
N ARG A 225 -8.21 1.72 2.82
CA ARG A 225 -6.82 2.11 3.03
C ARG A 225 -6.06 2.04 1.70
N LEU A 226 -4.85 2.59 1.69
CA LEU A 226 -3.94 2.45 0.57
C LEU A 226 -3.01 1.26 0.82
N ASP A 227 -3.02 0.29 -0.08
CA ASP A 227 -2.06 -0.79 -0.07
C ASP A 227 -0.74 -0.35 -0.72
N LEU A 228 0.23 -0.03 0.12
CA LEU A 228 1.56 0.45 -0.28
C LEU A 228 2.40 -0.63 -0.97
N ASN A 229 1.95 -1.88 -0.96
CA ASN A 229 2.61 -2.95 -1.70
C ASN A 229 2.19 -2.99 -3.16
N SER A 230 0.95 -2.58 -3.47
CA SER A 230 0.43 -2.50 -4.84
C SER A 230 0.52 -1.09 -5.46
N ILE A 231 0.72 -0.06 -4.65
CA ILE A 231 0.87 1.34 -5.09
C ILE A 231 2.23 1.90 -4.69
N THR A 232 2.92 2.51 -5.65
CA THR A 232 4.09 3.36 -5.40
C THR A 232 3.68 4.82 -5.41
N LEU A 233 3.98 5.52 -4.32
CA LEU A 233 3.77 6.97 -4.19
C LEU A 233 4.93 7.72 -4.83
N VAL A 234 4.61 8.66 -5.72
CA VAL A 234 5.59 9.38 -6.54
C VAL A 234 5.43 10.89 -6.33
N PRO A 235 6.25 11.52 -5.49
CA PRO A 235 6.21 12.97 -5.30
C PRO A 235 6.84 13.68 -6.50
N ALA A 236 6.12 14.61 -7.13
CA ALA A 236 6.60 15.38 -8.27
C ALA A 236 7.45 16.60 -7.89
N GLY A 237 7.36 17.05 -6.64
CA GLY A 237 7.98 18.26 -6.11
C GLY A 237 7.11 19.52 -6.25
N SER A 238 6.22 19.57 -7.23
CA SER A 238 5.11 20.54 -7.29
C SER A 238 4.04 20.13 -8.32
N ALA A 239 2.84 20.72 -8.25
CA ALA A 239 1.78 20.58 -9.26
C ALA A 239 2.29 20.76 -10.70
N SER A 240 3.18 21.74 -10.94
CA SER A 240 3.70 22.04 -12.28
C SER A 240 4.56 20.92 -12.87
N HIS A 241 5.17 20.08 -12.03
CA HIS A 241 5.98 18.94 -12.46
C HIS A 241 5.17 17.65 -12.67
N VAL A 242 3.97 17.57 -12.09
CA VAL A 242 3.09 16.39 -12.22
C VAL A 242 2.82 16.02 -13.69
N PRO A 243 2.40 16.94 -14.59
CA PRO A 243 2.14 16.60 -15.99
C PRO A 243 3.38 16.07 -16.72
N TYR A 244 4.56 16.55 -16.36
CA TYR A 244 5.82 16.09 -16.95
C TYR A 244 6.14 14.65 -16.53
N LEU A 245 6.00 14.31 -15.24
CA LEU A 245 6.17 12.94 -14.78
C LEU A 245 5.13 12.00 -15.39
N VAL A 246 3.88 12.43 -15.50
CA VAL A 246 2.84 11.67 -16.21
C VAL A 246 3.24 11.44 -17.66
N TYR A 247 3.76 12.46 -18.35
CA TYR A 247 4.25 12.32 -19.72
C TYR A 247 5.37 11.28 -19.85
N LEU A 248 6.36 11.30 -18.94
CA LEU A 248 7.44 10.31 -18.91
C LEU A 248 6.92 8.89 -18.64
N ALA A 249 6.00 8.73 -17.67
CA ALA A 249 5.35 7.47 -17.35
C ALA A 249 4.55 6.88 -18.52
N ARG A 250 4.08 7.75 -19.43
CA ARG A 250 3.31 7.41 -20.63
C ARG A 250 4.18 7.30 -21.89
N GLY A 251 5.49 7.14 -21.72
CA GLY A 251 6.52 7.07 -22.76
C GLY A 251 6.22 6.10 -23.92
N ARG A 252 7.22 5.90 -24.79
CA ARG A 252 7.02 5.15 -26.05
C ARG A 252 7.11 3.63 -25.90
N ASP A 253 7.31 3.12 -24.70
CA ASP A 253 7.42 1.68 -24.49
C ASP A 253 6.08 0.98 -24.72
N ALA A 254 6.17 -0.29 -25.12
CA ALA A 254 5.00 -1.12 -25.41
C ALA A 254 4.16 -1.35 -24.15
N ASP A 255 4.83 -1.49 -23.00
CA ASP A 255 4.21 -1.66 -21.70
C ASP A 255 4.19 -0.33 -20.96
N LYS A 256 3.00 0.07 -20.52
CA LYS A 256 2.80 1.29 -19.76
C LYS A 256 2.39 0.92 -18.34
N PRO A 257 3.13 1.36 -17.32
CA PRO A 257 2.79 1.00 -15.94
C PRO A 257 1.46 1.64 -15.52
N PRO A 258 0.54 0.96 -14.81
CA PRO A 258 -0.67 1.61 -14.33
C PRO A 258 -0.37 2.90 -13.55
N LEU A 259 -1.10 3.97 -13.84
CA LEU A 259 -0.81 5.32 -13.33
C LEU A 259 -2.10 6.04 -12.93
N ILE A 260 -2.08 6.66 -11.75
CA ILE A 260 -3.11 7.58 -11.26
C ILE A 260 -2.45 8.86 -10.73
N VAL A 261 -3.22 9.93 -10.63
CA VAL A 261 -2.73 11.25 -10.21
C VAL A 261 -3.66 11.79 -9.12
N LEU A 262 -3.08 12.35 -8.04
CA LEU A 262 -3.79 13.17 -7.07
C LEU A 262 -3.27 14.61 -7.16
N LEU A 263 -4.19 15.57 -7.20
CA LEU A 263 -3.91 17.00 -7.26
C LEU A 263 -4.71 17.75 -6.19
N ASP A 264 -4.15 18.88 -5.76
CA ASP A 264 -4.85 19.83 -4.92
C ASP A 264 -5.99 20.51 -5.71
N GLY A 265 -7.03 20.92 -5.00
CA GLY A 265 -8.20 21.65 -5.49
C GLY A 265 -7.95 23.15 -5.67
N ASP A 266 -6.70 23.54 -5.91
CA ASP A 266 -6.24 24.91 -6.08
C ASP A 266 -5.87 25.23 -7.55
N LYS A 267 -5.41 26.47 -7.79
CA LYS A 267 -5.09 26.93 -9.14
C LYS A 267 -3.92 26.14 -9.78
N PRO A 268 -2.78 25.90 -9.11
CA PRO A 268 -1.75 24.98 -9.59
C PRO A 268 -2.28 23.60 -9.98
N GLY A 269 -3.14 22.99 -9.16
CA GLY A 269 -3.79 21.71 -9.46
C GLY A 269 -4.67 21.76 -10.71
N ASP A 270 -5.48 22.81 -10.86
CA ASP A 270 -6.32 23.04 -12.05
C ASP A 270 -5.48 23.14 -13.34
N GLU A 271 -4.37 23.88 -13.27
CA GLU A 271 -3.43 24.04 -14.38
C GLU A 271 -2.74 22.72 -14.75
N ALA A 272 -2.37 21.91 -13.75
CA ALA A 272 -1.78 20.59 -13.94
C ALA A 272 -2.79 19.64 -14.62
N ARG A 273 -4.03 19.54 -14.12
CA ARG A 273 -5.09 18.72 -14.72
C ARG A 273 -5.41 19.15 -16.15
N SER A 274 -5.51 20.46 -16.40
CA SER A 274 -5.70 21.01 -17.74
C SER A 274 -4.57 20.61 -18.69
N THR A 275 -3.32 20.62 -18.22
CA THR A 275 -2.15 20.21 -18.99
C THR A 275 -2.17 18.72 -19.30
N ILE A 276 -2.52 17.86 -18.32
CA ILE A 276 -2.69 16.41 -18.52
C ILE A 276 -3.77 16.13 -19.58
N LYS A 277 -4.92 16.81 -19.48
CA LYS A 277 -6.04 16.66 -20.41
C LYS A 277 -5.72 17.13 -21.82
N ARG A 278 -5.01 18.26 -21.95
CA ARG A 278 -4.56 18.82 -23.24
C ARG A 278 -3.50 17.93 -23.89
N GLY A 279 -2.61 17.36 -23.08
CA GLY A 279 -1.51 16.52 -23.53
C GLY A 279 -0.37 17.28 -24.21
N GLY A 280 0.61 16.51 -24.71
CA GLY A 280 1.80 17.05 -25.39
C GLY A 280 1.55 17.48 -26.84
N ALA A 281 2.60 17.48 -27.67
CA ALA A 281 2.57 17.97 -29.06
C ALA A 281 1.46 17.37 -29.96
N ARG A 282 0.95 16.17 -29.64
CA ARG A 282 -0.13 15.49 -30.37
C ARG A 282 -1.55 15.84 -29.88
N ARG A 283 -1.68 16.74 -28.90
CA ARG A 283 -2.96 17.16 -28.28
C ARG A 283 -3.88 16.01 -27.86
N LYS A 284 -3.28 14.91 -27.40
CA LYS A 284 -3.97 13.76 -26.85
C LYS A 284 -3.70 13.71 -25.36
N ALA A 285 -4.76 13.59 -24.55
CA ALA A 285 -4.66 13.47 -23.10
C ALA A 285 -3.60 12.43 -22.72
N LEU A 286 -2.79 12.74 -21.71
CA LEU A 286 -1.71 11.85 -21.26
C LEU A 286 -2.28 10.58 -20.63
N ILE A 287 -3.34 10.73 -19.84
CA ILE A 287 -4.15 9.67 -19.23
C ILE A 287 -5.64 10.01 -19.30
N SER A 288 -6.50 9.02 -19.04
CA SER A 288 -7.95 9.24 -18.87
C SER A 288 -8.19 10.16 -17.66
N ASP A 289 -9.11 11.12 -17.79
CA ASP A 289 -9.45 12.06 -16.69
C ASP A 289 -10.00 11.32 -15.46
N GLU A 290 -10.57 10.12 -15.64
CA GLU A 290 -11.03 9.28 -14.53
C GLU A 290 -9.89 8.74 -13.64
N LEU A 291 -8.65 8.78 -14.13
CA LEU A 291 -7.45 8.37 -13.38
C LEU A 291 -6.79 9.56 -12.67
N VAL A 292 -7.33 10.77 -12.87
CA VAL A 292 -6.98 11.96 -12.11
C VAL A 292 -8.02 12.13 -11.01
N LEU A 293 -7.58 12.36 -9.79
CA LEU A 293 -8.39 12.77 -8.66
C LEU A 293 -7.91 14.15 -8.23
N GLN A 294 -8.84 15.07 -8.06
CA GLN A 294 -8.55 16.38 -7.48
C GLN A 294 -9.35 16.52 -6.19
N LEU A 295 -8.80 17.16 -5.16
CA LEU A 295 -9.52 17.32 -3.88
C LEU A 295 -10.85 18.08 -4.01
N SER A 296 -10.99 18.91 -5.05
CA SER A 296 -12.23 19.60 -5.40
C SER A 296 -13.23 18.80 -6.25
N ASP A 297 -12.97 17.52 -6.53
CA ASP A 297 -13.90 16.67 -7.28
C ASP A 297 -15.14 16.31 -6.44
N GLN A 298 -16.32 16.28 -7.07
CA GLN A 298 -17.61 15.99 -6.40
C GLN A 298 -17.64 14.65 -5.64
N VAL A 299 -16.83 13.68 -6.06
CA VAL A 299 -16.73 12.38 -5.35
C VAL A 299 -16.17 12.52 -3.93
N LEU A 300 -15.56 13.67 -3.63
CA LEU A 300 -14.99 14.04 -2.35
C LEU A 300 -15.82 15.12 -1.61
N ASP A 301 -17.05 15.43 -2.02
CA ASP A 301 -17.93 16.41 -1.35
C ASP A 301 -18.21 16.08 0.14
N GLY A 302 -17.93 14.84 0.57
CA GLY A 302 -18.04 14.40 1.96
C GLY A 302 -16.86 14.78 2.85
N LEU A 303 -15.79 15.36 2.31
CA LEU A 303 -14.64 15.83 3.08
C LEU A 303 -15.03 16.99 3.99
N ARG A 304 -14.54 16.94 5.24
CA ARG A 304 -14.74 17.98 6.24
C ARG A 304 -13.44 18.77 6.40
N SER A 305 -13.55 20.08 6.53
CA SER A 305 -12.39 20.95 6.75
C SER A 305 -12.79 22.14 7.61
N ASP A 306 -11.90 22.55 8.51
CA ASP A 306 -12.04 23.79 9.27
C ASP A 306 -11.66 25.02 8.44
N ASN A 307 -10.98 24.82 7.30
CA ASN A 307 -10.65 25.90 6.38
C ASN A 307 -11.94 26.47 5.75
N PRO A 308 -12.21 27.78 5.87
CA PRO A 308 -13.38 28.42 5.27
C PRO A 308 -13.49 28.25 3.75
N ASN A 309 -12.37 27.95 3.07
CA ASN A 309 -12.31 27.72 1.63
C ASN A 309 -12.59 26.24 1.23
N GLY A 310 -12.83 25.38 2.22
CA GLY A 310 -13.01 23.94 2.08
C GLY A 310 -11.69 23.16 1.99
N ALA A 311 -11.81 21.85 1.79
CA ALA A 311 -10.67 20.95 1.59
C ALA A 311 -10.03 21.18 0.20
N ARG A 312 -8.99 22.02 0.13
CA ARG A 312 -8.30 22.36 -1.13
C ARG A 312 -6.96 21.64 -1.24
N THR A 313 -6.28 21.44 -0.14
CA THR A 313 -4.99 20.77 -0.03
C THR A 313 -5.11 19.56 0.90
N ILE A 314 -4.16 18.63 0.85
CA ILE A 314 -4.20 17.46 1.73
C ILE A 314 -4.10 17.88 3.22
N GLU A 315 -3.37 18.97 3.50
CA GLU A 315 -3.28 19.53 4.84
C GLU A 315 -4.62 20.07 5.36
N ASP A 316 -5.52 20.52 4.48
CA ASP A 316 -6.87 20.98 4.86
C ASP A 316 -7.78 19.84 5.37
N LEU A 317 -7.35 18.58 5.21
CA LEU A 317 -8.07 17.40 5.74
C LEU A 317 -7.79 17.15 7.22
N ILE A 318 -6.81 17.86 7.78
CA ILE A 318 -6.41 17.76 9.18
C ILE A 318 -7.16 18.83 9.98
N PRO A 319 -7.91 18.46 11.04
CA PRO A 319 -8.52 19.42 11.93
C PRO A 319 -7.51 20.41 12.50
N VAL A 320 -7.92 21.66 12.62
CA VAL A 320 -7.02 22.77 12.97
C VAL A 320 -6.36 22.58 14.35
N GLU A 321 -7.06 21.98 15.31
CA GLU A 321 -6.50 21.68 16.63
C GLU A 321 -5.35 20.67 16.56
N ILE A 322 -5.51 19.60 15.76
CA ILE A 322 -4.44 18.63 15.49
C ILE A 322 -3.28 19.33 14.75
N ALA A 323 -3.60 20.24 13.83
CA ALA A 323 -2.60 20.96 13.06
C ALA A 323 -1.79 21.95 13.91
N ILE A 324 -2.42 22.66 14.87
CA ILE A 324 -1.73 23.53 15.83
C ILE A 324 -0.80 22.70 16.73
N GLU A 325 -1.28 21.57 17.27
CA GLU A 325 -0.44 20.67 18.07
C GLU A 325 0.74 20.11 17.27
N ALA A 326 0.51 19.75 16.00
CA ALA A 326 1.57 19.30 15.10
C ALA A 326 2.59 20.41 14.83
N ALA A 327 2.15 21.66 14.67
CA ALA A 327 3.06 22.80 14.56
C ALA A 327 3.87 23.01 15.85
N GLY A 328 3.29 22.74 17.03
CA GLY A 328 4.02 22.73 18.29
C GLY A 328 5.14 21.70 18.34
N VAL A 329 4.84 20.44 17.97
CA VAL A 329 5.86 19.38 17.87
C VAL A 329 6.95 19.74 16.87
N TYR A 330 6.59 20.34 15.74
CA TYR A 330 7.57 20.85 14.78
C TYR A 330 8.48 21.93 15.39
N CYS A 331 7.92 22.90 16.10
CA CYS A 331 8.70 23.98 16.71
C CYS A 331 9.63 23.45 17.80
N GLU A 332 9.20 22.49 18.63
CA GLU A 332 10.07 21.84 19.62
C GLU A 332 11.34 21.25 18.99
N GLU A 333 11.25 20.72 17.77
CA GLU A 333 12.37 20.10 17.06
C GLU A 333 13.20 21.10 16.25
N PHE A 334 12.55 22.02 15.52
CA PHE A 334 13.21 22.85 14.49
C PHE A 334 13.29 24.34 14.82
N VAL A 335 12.42 24.85 15.69
CA VAL A 335 12.32 26.28 16.04
C VAL A 335 12.05 26.42 17.56
N PRO A 336 12.98 25.99 18.42
CA PRO A 336 12.73 25.83 19.87
C PRO A 336 12.45 27.16 20.60
N ASP A 337 12.75 28.29 19.96
CA ASP A 337 12.43 29.63 20.48
C ASP A 337 10.92 29.96 20.40
N VAL A 338 10.14 29.18 19.65
CA VAL A 338 8.69 29.35 19.49
C VAL A 338 7.95 28.25 20.26
N ASN A 339 7.31 28.61 21.37
CA ASN A 339 6.42 27.71 22.12
C ASN A 339 4.97 27.90 21.66
N VAL A 340 4.52 27.09 20.70
CA VAL A 340 3.15 27.16 20.15
C VAL A 340 2.07 26.97 21.22
N GLY A 341 2.33 26.15 22.25
CA GLY A 341 1.38 25.92 23.34
C GLY A 341 1.11 27.16 24.20
N GLU A 342 2.10 28.07 24.31
CA GLU A 342 1.95 29.35 25.03
C GLU A 342 1.25 30.43 24.19
N LEU A 343 1.22 30.28 22.87
CA LEU A 343 0.53 31.22 21.97
C LEU A 343 -1.00 31.13 22.09
N ALA A 344 -1.51 30.02 22.63
CA ALA A 344 -2.95 29.76 22.85
C ALA A 344 -3.82 30.02 21.62
N LEU A 345 -3.29 29.68 20.43
CA LEU A 345 -3.97 29.88 19.15
C LEU A 345 -5.29 29.11 19.10
N THR A 346 -6.33 29.77 18.65
CA THR A 346 -7.65 29.19 18.39
C THR A 346 -7.90 29.05 16.89
N SER A 347 -8.84 28.18 16.52
CA SER A 347 -9.31 28.05 15.13
C SER A 347 -9.69 29.39 14.48
N ALA A 348 -10.35 30.26 15.24
CA ALA A 348 -10.74 31.59 14.78
C ALA A 348 -9.54 32.48 14.46
N GLU A 349 -8.48 32.43 15.28
CA GLU A 349 -7.26 33.23 15.07
C GLU A 349 -6.41 32.68 13.91
N VAL A 350 -6.39 31.37 13.71
CA VAL A 350 -5.69 30.75 12.57
C VAL A 350 -6.28 31.22 11.24
N PHE A 351 -7.60 31.31 11.15
CA PHE A 351 -8.29 31.71 9.92
C PHE A 351 -8.66 33.21 9.87
N ASP A 352 -8.26 34.01 10.86
CA ASP A 352 -8.51 35.45 10.86
C ASP A 352 -7.71 36.13 9.75
N GLY A 353 -8.40 36.86 8.86
CA GLY A 353 -7.78 37.50 7.69
C GLY A 353 -7.17 36.53 6.66
N ALA A 354 -7.40 35.22 6.78
CA ALA A 354 -6.91 34.18 5.87
C ALA A 354 -7.73 34.14 4.56
N ASN A 355 -7.76 35.25 3.82
CA ASN A 355 -8.39 35.27 2.50
C ASN A 355 -7.59 34.37 1.54
N SER A 356 -8.18 33.23 1.19
CA SER A 356 -7.70 32.27 0.19
C SER A 356 -6.42 31.46 0.53
N LYS A 357 -6.03 31.38 1.80
CA LYS A 357 -4.86 30.57 2.23
C LYS A 357 -5.22 29.11 2.49
N ALA A 358 -4.30 28.20 2.21
CA ALA A 358 -4.37 26.81 2.68
C ALA A 358 -4.17 26.76 4.21
N SER A 359 -4.64 25.70 4.86
CA SER A 359 -4.58 25.57 6.34
C SER A 359 -3.15 25.73 6.88
N LEU A 360 -2.16 25.14 6.20
CA LEU A 360 -0.77 25.25 6.63
C LEU A 360 -0.25 26.69 6.59
N GLU A 361 -0.55 27.43 5.52
CA GLU A 361 -0.14 28.84 5.37
C GLU A 361 -0.85 29.73 6.38
N ALA A 362 -2.10 29.42 6.72
CA ALA A 362 -2.87 30.10 7.74
C ALA A 362 -2.23 29.89 9.13
N ILE A 363 -1.88 28.65 9.47
CA ILE A 363 -1.18 28.30 10.72
C ILE A 363 0.19 28.99 10.79
N GLU A 364 0.98 28.93 9.70
CA GLU A 364 2.27 29.61 9.63
C GLU A 364 2.13 31.11 9.91
N SER A 365 1.15 31.76 9.28
CA SER A 365 0.89 33.20 9.45
C SER A 365 0.45 33.55 10.86
N ALA A 366 -0.39 32.72 11.47
CA ALA A 366 -0.88 32.90 12.83
C ALA A 366 0.26 32.77 13.85
N ILE A 367 1.10 31.74 13.72
CA ILE A 367 2.28 31.56 14.57
C ILE A 367 3.27 32.70 14.37
N ALA A 368 3.60 33.07 13.12
CA ALA A 368 4.51 34.17 12.82
C ALA A 368 4.07 35.49 13.47
N THR A 369 2.76 35.75 13.47
CA THR A 369 2.15 36.94 14.07
C THR A 369 2.20 36.88 15.59
N ALA A 370 1.72 35.78 16.18
CA ALA A 370 1.65 35.62 17.64
C ALA A 370 3.03 35.56 18.31
N ALA A 371 4.01 34.91 17.66
CA ALA A 371 5.39 34.82 18.12
C ALA A 371 6.24 36.06 17.76
N GLN A 372 5.66 37.05 17.07
CA GLN A 372 6.38 38.24 16.56
C GLN A 372 7.63 37.88 15.74
N MET A 373 7.54 36.82 14.94
CA MET A 373 8.63 36.28 14.13
C MET A 373 8.21 36.22 12.65
N PRO A 374 8.35 37.32 11.89
CA PRO A 374 7.93 37.38 10.49
C PRO A 374 8.66 36.42 9.54
N SER A 375 9.83 35.92 9.95
CA SER A 375 10.62 34.93 9.21
C SER A 375 10.25 33.49 9.57
N PHE A 376 9.24 33.28 10.41
CA PHE A 376 8.76 31.93 10.75
C PHE A 376 8.28 31.22 9.49
N HIS A 377 8.72 29.97 9.34
CA HIS A 377 8.33 29.11 8.23
C HIS A 377 8.06 27.71 8.76
N LEU A 378 6.92 27.16 8.34
CA LEU A 378 6.48 25.82 8.69
C LEU A 378 6.69 24.90 7.49
N ASP A 379 7.78 24.13 7.51
CA ASP A 379 8.09 23.19 6.43
C ASP A 379 7.01 22.10 6.33
N LYS A 380 6.52 21.86 5.10
CA LYS A 380 5.46 20.88 4.82
C LYS A 380 5.84 19.45 5.25
N VAL A 381 7.10 19.04 5.08
CA VAL A 381 7.55 17.68 5.40
C VAL A 381 7.67 17.49 6.90
N GLY A 382 8.28 18.43 7.61
CA GLY A 382 8.35 18.45 9.07
C GLY A 382 6.97 18.51 9.71
N PHE A 383 6.06 19.33 9.17
CA PHE A 383 4.67 19.38 9.60
C PHE A 383 3.95 18.05 9.41
N ALA A 384 4.02 17.43 8.22
CA ALA A 384 3.39 16.14 7.95
C ALA A 384 3.84 15.03 8.92
N ARG A 385 5.14 14.99 9.27
CA ARG A 385 5.67 14.05 10.27
C ARG A 385 5.13 14.33 11.67
N SER A 386 4.98 15.61 12.01
CA SER A 386 4.46 16.04 13.30
C SER A 386 2.98 15.67 13.45
N VAL A 387 2.17 15.80 12.38
CA VAL A 387 0.79 15.31 12.33
C VAL A 387 0.74 13.83 12.67
N LEU A 388 1.55 12.99 12.02
CA LEU A 388 1.59 11.54 12.31
C LEU A 388 2.02 11.21 13.75
N THR A 389 2.77 12.11 14.39
CA THR A 389 3.13 11.98 15.81
C THR A 389 1.94 12.28 16.71
N ILE A 390 1.18 13.33 16.42
CA ILE A 390 -0.04 13.69 17.16
C ILE A 390 -1.12 12.59 17.02
N LEU A 391 -1.36 12.09 15.80
CA LEU A 391 -2.34 11.01 15.55
C LEU A 391 -2.06 9.72 16.34
N LYS A 392 -0.81 9.46 16.72
CA LYS A 392 -0.43 8.30 17.55
C LYS A 392 -0.61 8.56 19.05
N ARG A 393 -0.62 9.82 19.47
CA ARG A 393 -0.71 10.23 20.88
C ARG A 393 -2.15 10.46 21.31
N ARG A 394 -2.99 10.98 20.41
CA ARG A 394 -4.40 11.28 20.72
C ARG A 394 -5.25 10.00 20.87
N PRO A 395 -6.24 10.00 21.78
CA PRO A 395 -7.20 8.90 21.93
C PRO A 395 -8.02 8.66 20.66
N THR A 396 -8.52 7.44 20.48
CA THR A 396 -9.31 7.06 19.29
C THR A 396 -10.74 7.61 19.31
N ASP A 397 -11.25 8.01 20.48
CA ASP A 397 -12.57 8.62 20.69
C ASP A 397 -12.53 10.17 20.61
N ASP A 398 -11.39 10.74 20.23
CA ASP A 398 -11.26 12.18 19.98
C ASP A 398 -12.03 12.58 18.70
N PRO A 399 -12.92 13.60 18.76
CA PRO A 399 -13.73 14.01 17.61
C PRO A 399 -12.89 14.50 16.42
N ASP A 400 -11.71 15.08 16.65
CA ASP A 400 -10.82 15.48 15.56
C ASP A 400 -10.20 14.25 14.89
N ILE A 401 -9.89 13.21 15.67
CA ILE A 401 -9.42 11.93 15.15
C ILE A 401 -10.50 11.27 14.27
N GLU A 402 -11.77 11.34 14.67
CA GLU A 402 -12.88 10.86 13.84
C GLU A 402 -12.98 11.60 12.49
N VAL A 403 -12.68 12.91 12.47
CA VAL A 403 -12.65 13.69 11.23
C VAL A 403 -11.49 13.26 10.33
N VAL A 404 -10.29 13.07 10.87
CA VAL A 404 -9.14 12.55 10.11
C VAL A 404 -9.44 11.17 9.55
N ASP A 405 -10.00 10.26 10.36
CA ASP A 405 -10.41 8.92 9.92
C ASP A 405 -11.38 8.99 8.75
N ALA A 406 -12.48 9.74 8.89
CA ALA A 406 -13.50 9.86 7.87
C ALA A 406 -12.97 10.47 6.56
N ASN A 407 -12.19 11.55 6.66
CA ASN A 407 -11.61 12.24 5.51
C ASN A 407 -10.66 11.34 4.72
N PHE A 408 -9.71 10.72 5.42
CA PHE A 408 -8.70 9.89 4.74
C PHE A 408 -9.29 8.56 4.26
N ARG A 409 -10.27 7.95 4.94
CA ARG A 409 -10.96 6.78 4.41
C ARG A 409 -11.68 7.09 3.09
N LEU A 410 -12.36 8.24 3.00
CA LEU A 410 -13.00 8.67 1.76
C LEU A 410 -11.97 8.84 0.63
N LEU A 411 -10.89 9.58 0.89
CA LEU A 411 -9.83 9.82 -0.08
C LEU A 411 -9.14 8.52 -0.53
N LEU A 412 -8.68 7.70 0.42
CA LEU A 412 -7.94 6.47 0.14
C LEU A 412 -8.81 5.41 -0.56
N THR A 413 -10.10 5.32 -0.21
CA THR A 413 -11.06 4.46 -0.92
C THR A 413 -11.16 4.84 -2.40
N GLU A 414 -11.23 6.14 -2.68
CA GLU A 414 -11.38 6.63 -4.05
C GLU A 414 -10.09 6.49 -4.87
N LEU A 415 -8.92 6.68 -4.24
CA LEU A 415 -7.62 6.33 -4.82
C LEU A 415 -7.52 4.84 -5.12
N GLY A 416 -7.95 3.97 -4.20
CA GLY A 416 -7.97 2.52 -4.41
C GLY A 416 -8.89 2.08 -5.55
N ARG A 417 -10.04 2.75 -5.73
CA ARG A 417 -10.93 2.53 -6.89
C ARG A 417 -10.25 2.89 -8.20
N ARG A 418 -9.58 4.05 -8.26
CA ARG A 418 -8.85 4.49 -9.46
C ARG A 418 -7.67 3.57 -9.77
N GLN A 419 -6.94 3.12 -8.76
CA GLN A 419 -5.86 2.14 -8.96
C GLN A 419 -6.37 0.86 -9.62
N ARG A 420 -7.47 0.28 -9.13
CA ARG A 420 -8.05 -0.93 -9.74
C ARG A 420 -8.51 -0.69 -11.18
N LYS A 421 -8.95 0.53 -11.52
CA LYS A 421 -9.27 0.90 -12.91
C LYS A 421 -8.01 1.00 -13.76
N ALA A 422 -6.96 1.67 -13.27
CA ALA A 422 -5.69 1.81 -13.98
C ALA A 422 -5.07 0.44 -14.29
N VAL A 423 -5.06 -0.49 -13.33
CA VAL A 423 -4.52 -1.84 -13.51
C VAL A 423 -5.34 -2.69 -14.49
N LYS A 424 -6.63 -2.41 -14.68
CA LYS A 424 -7.48 -3.12 -15.65
C LYS A 424 -7.41 -2.54 -17.07
N ALA A 425 -6.96 -1.30 -17.20
CA ALA A 425 -6.90 -0.59 -18.47
C ALA A 425 -5.61 -0.88 -19.26
N GLU A 426 -4.57 -1.32 -18.55
CA GLU A 426 -3.33 -1.89 -19.08
C GLU A 426 -3.45 -3.42 -19.14
#